data_AF-A0A1F8QET0-F1
#
_entry.id   AF-A0A1F8QET0-F1
#
_cell.length_a   1.000
_cell.length_b   1.000
_cell.length_c   1.000
_cell.angle_alpha   90.00
_cell.angle_beta   90.00
_cell.angle_gamma   90.00
#
_symmetry.space_group_name_H-M   'P 1'
#
loop_
_entity.id
_entity.type
_entity.pdbx_description
1 polymer ?
#
loop_
_entity_poly.entity_id
_entity_poly.type
_entity_poly.pdbx_seq_one_letter_code
_entity_poly.pdbx_strand_id
1 'polypeptide(L)'
;MQESEKNQTSVPETTPDSRPQGKESPKPEKRPLSIWRRMFRILLVMLIIFGLGAILVIFTLYRPLRERLFRAETRIEELTDRSASEINSAKEEINRLSSIEDKFGDTQAELDELVLHNLILKIRLDLMSAKLALVSDDPQEASQALHETADRIADLKKLAGSQQQKNVENLETRLELVLTEIDEETFAAISDLDVMLDILEELET
;
A
#
# COMPACT_ATOMS: atom_id res chain seq x y z
N MET A 1 -84.57 -61.97 92.57
CA MET A 1 -85.34 -60.92 93.25
C MET A 1 -84.50 -60.42 94.40
N GLN A 2 -84.26 -59.10 94.38
CA GLN A 2 -83.98 -58.20 95.51
C GLN A 2 -82.83 -58.56 96.46
N GLU A 3 -81.72 -57.84 96.31
CA GLU A 3 -81.47 -56.50 96.91
C GLU A 3 -80.99 -56.68 98.34
N SER A 4 -79.71 -56.38 98.57
CA SER A 4 -79.33 -55.17 99.33
C SER A 4 -78.99 -55.61 100.76
N GLU A 5 -78.01 -55.07 101.48
CA GLU A 5 -77.33 -53.80 101.38
C GLU A 5 -76.16 -53.83 102.39
N LYS A 6 -75.07 -53.15 102.03
CA LYS A 6 -74.25 -52.28 102.89
C LYS A 6 -73.69 -52.77 104.24
N ASN A 7 -72.36 -52.76 104.31
CA ASN A 7 -71.55 -51.79 105.10
C ASN A 7 -70.09 -51.98 104.65
N GLN A 8 -69.33 -51.03 104.04
CA GLN A 8 -68.99 -49.66 104.46
C GLN A 8 -68.69 -49.64 105.97
N THR A 9 -67.44 -49.55 106.44
CA THR A 9 -66.53 -48.42 106.21
C THR A 9 -65.20 -48.67 106.93
N SER A 10 -64.09 -48.36 106.23
CA SER A 10 -62.84 -47.74 106.73
C SER A 10 -61.96 -48.55 107.72
N VAL A 11 -60.72 -49.01 107.44
CA VAL A 11 -59.58 -48.41 106.72
C VAL A 11 -59.40 -46.97 107.19
N PRO A 12 -58.28 -46.53 107.79
CA PRO A 12 -57.10 -46.56 106.95
C PRO A 12 -55.72 -46.55 107.63
N GLU A 13 -54.74 -46.78 106.74
CA GLU A 13 -53.50 -46.02 106.62
C GLU A 13 -52.60 -45.94 107.87
N THR A 14 -51.33 -46.31 107.81
CA THR A 14 -50.42 -45.99 106.71
C THR A 14 -49.13 -46.80 106.85
N THR A 15 -48.68 -47.35 105.71
CA THR A 15 -47.29 -47.61 105.28
C THR A 15 -46.46 -48.67 106.04
N PRO A 16 -45.88 -49.64 105.28
CA PRO A 16 -44.77 -49.33 104.37
C PRO A 16 -45.24 -49.37 102.90
N ASP A 17 -45.02 -48.31 102.09
CA ASP A 17 -43.73 -47.79 101.62
C ASP A 17 -43.12 -48.78 100.61
N SER A 18 -42.98 -48.51 99.30
CA SER A 18 -43.34 -47.39 98.44
C SER A 18 -43.29 -47.89 96.99
N ARG A 19 -44.28 -47.52 96.17
CA ARG A 19 -44.08 -47.32 94.73
C ARG A 19 -43.71 -45.86 94.53
N PRO A 20 -42.67 -45.59 93.72
CA PRO A 20 -42.93 -44.92 92.46
C PRO A 20 -42.11 -45.58 91.33
N GLN A 21 -42.69 -45.88 90.16
CA GLN A 21 -42.78 -44.96 89.01
C GLN A 21 -41.46 -44.26 88.65
N GLY A 22 -41.00 -44.52 87.43
CA GLY A 22 -39.92 -43.79 86.73
C GLY A 22 -39.32 -44.70 85.65
N LYS A 23 -39.89 -44.75 84.44
CA LYS A 23 -39.35 -44.08 83.25
C LYS A 23 -37.83 -44.10 83.19
N GLU A 24 -37.27 -44.98 82.35
CA GLU A 24 -36.07 -44.67 81.58
C GLU A 24 -35.97 -45.56 80.32
N SER A 25 -36.19 -44.95 79.16
CA SER A 25 -35.54 -45.36 77.91
C SER A 25 -34.11 -44.80 77.98
N PRO A 26 -33.07 -45.51 77.53
CA PRO A 26 -32.61 -45.36 76.14
C PRO A 26 -31.95 -46.66 75.63
N LYS A 27 -31.53 -46.87 74.40
CA LYS A 27 -31.60 -46.26 73.07
C LYS A 27 -31.18 -47.41 72.15
N PRO A 28 -31.66 -47.46 70.90
CA PRO A 28 -31.12 -48.40 69.93
C PRO A 28 -29.65 -48.05 69.70
N GLU A 29 -28.73 -49.01 69.82
CA GLU A 29 -27.40 -48.87 69.25
C GLU A 29 -27.53 -48.92 67.72
N LYS A 30 -27.96 -47.80 67.16
CA LYS A 30 -27.90 -47.51 65.73
C LYS A 30 -26.43 -47.42 65.37
N ARG A 31 -25.93 -48.48 64.73
CA ARG A 31 -24.65 -48.48 64.00
C ARG A 31 -24.55 -47.19 63.15
N PRO A 32 -23.62 -46.25 63.43
CA PRO A 32 -23.50 -45.02 62.63
C PRO A 32 -22.74 -45.25 61.31
N LEU A 33 -22.56 -46.51 60.88
CA LEU A 33 -21.99 -46.83 59.55
C LEU A 33 -22.95 -46.49 58.40
N SER A 34 -24.25 -46.31 58.67
CA SER A 34 -25.25 -45.99 57.65
C SER A 34 -25.24 -44.51 57.25
N ILE A 35 -25.02 -43.59 58.20
CA ILE A 35 -25.06 -42.14 57.95
C ILE A 35 -23.81 -41.70 57.19
N TRP A 36 -22.63 -42.23 57.52
CA TRP A 36 -21.39 -41.90 56.83
C TRP A 36 -21.39 -42.40 55.38
N ARG A 37 -21.91 -43.61 55.12
CA ARG A 37 -22.17 -44.11 53.75
C ARG A 37 -23.16 -43.22 52.98
N ARG A 38 -24.15 -42.65 53.67
CA ARG A 38 -25.12 -41.72 53.06
C ARG A 38 -24.49 -40.36 52.73
N MET A 39 -23.64 -39.84 53.61
CA MET A 39 -22.88 -38.61 53.37
C MET A 39 -21.89 -38.77 52.22
N PHE A 40 -21.15 -39.88 52.16
CA PHE A 40 -20.28 -40.18 51.00
C PHE A 40 -21.07 -40.35 49.71
N ARG A 41 -22.26 -40.96 49.75
CA ARG A 41 -23.11 -41.08 48.56
C ARG A 41 -23.61 -39.71 48.08
N ILE A 42 -23.98 -38.82 49.00
CA ILE A 42 -24.37 -37.43 48.67
C ILE A 42 -23.16 -36.64 48.13
N LEU A 43 -22.00 -36.76 48.77
CA LEU A 43 -20.76 -36.13 48.32
C LEU A 43 -20.36 -36.63 46.93
N LEU A 44 -20.47 -37.94 46.67
CA LEU A 44 -20.22 -38.54 45.37
C LEU A 44 -21.18 -37.99 44.31
N VAL A 45 -22.47 -37.88 44.61
CA VAL A 45 -23.46 -37.27 43.70
C VAL A 45 -23.13 -35.80 43.44
N MET A 46 -22.75 -35.04 44.47
CA MET A 46 -22.30 -33.64 44.32
C MET A 46 -21.05 -33.53 43.45
N LEU A 47 -20.07 -34.41 43.66
CA LEU A 47 -18.84 -34.46 42.88
C LEU A 47 -19.10 -34.82 41.42
N ILE A 48 -20.03 -35.75 41.16
CA ILE A 48 -20.43 -36.13 39.80
C ILE A 48 -21.10 -34.94 39.11
N ILE A 49 -22.05 -34.26 39.76
CA ILE A 49 -22.73 -33.08 39.19
C ILE A 49 -21.73 -31.95 38.95
N PHE A 50 -20.82 -31.70 39.90
CA PHE A 50 -19.79 -30.68 39.78
C PHE A 50 -18.78 -31.00 38.66
N GLY A 51 -18.34 -32.25 38.57
CA GLY A 51 -17.47 -32.73 37.50
C GLY A 51 -18.14 -32.63 36.13
N LEU A 52 -19.43 -32.97 36.04
CA LEU A 52 -20.21 -32.81 34.82
C LEU A 52 -20.30 -31.33 34.42
N GLY A 53 -20.57 -30.43 35.37
CA GLY A 53 -20.61 -28.99 35.15
C GLY A 53 -19.27 -28.43 34.67
N ALA A 54 -18.16 -28.87 35.27
CA ALA A 54 -16.81 -28.47 34.86
C ALA A 54 -16.47 -28.94 33.43
N ILE A 55 -16.83 -30.19 33.09
CA ILE A 55 -16.68 -30.72 31.73
C ILE A 55 -17.52 -29.89 30.74
N LEU A 56 -18.75 -29.55 31.10
CA LEU A 56 -19.66 -28.73 30.27
C LEU A 56 -19.09 -27.34 30.00
N VAL A 57 -18.50 -26.69 31.01
CA VAL A 57 -17.86 -25.37 30.86
C VAL A 57 -16.60 -25.47 29.99
N ILE A 58 -15.75 -26.49 30.18
CA ILE A 58 -14.56 -26.70 29.36
C ILE A 58 -14.97 -26.95 27.89
N PHE A 59 -15.99 -27.77 27.65
CA PHE A 59 -16.43 -28.09 26.29
C PHE A 59 -17.11 -26.91 25.60
N THR A 60 -17.92 -26.13 26.33
CA THR A 60 -18.65 -24.98 25.77
C THR A 60 -17.78 -23.73 25.61
N LEU A 61 -16.70 -23.57 26.38
CA LEU A 61 -15.87 -22.36 26.34
C LEU A 61 -14.50 -22.58 25.67
N TYR A 62 -13.83 -23.70 25.96
CA TYR A 62 -12.44 -23.90 25.52
C TYR A 62 -12.31 -24.32 24.06
N ARG A 63 -13.22 -25.17 23.56
CA ARG A 63 -13.27 -25.55 22.13
C ARG A 63 -13.54 -24.37 21.19
N PRO A 64 -14.60 -23.56 21.38
CA PRO A 64 -14.84 -22.44 20.48
C PRO A 64 -13.77 -21.35 20.61
N LEU A 65 -13.12 -21.21 21.77
CA LEU A 65 -12.01 -20.26 21.91
C LEU A 65 -10.77 -20.69 21.10
N ARG A 66 -10.41 -21.97 21.11
CA ARG A 66 -9.33 -22.50 20.24
C ARG A 66 -9.65 -22.37 18.77
N GLU A 67 -10.89 -22.67 18.36
CA GLU A 67 -11.32 -22.50 16.97
C GLU A 67 -11.28 -21.03 16.54
N ARG A 68 -11.66 -20.10 17.44
CA ARG A 68 -11.56 -18.66 17.18
C ARG A 68 -10.11 -18.19 17.04
N LEU A 69 -9.19 -18.68 17.89
CA LEU A 69 -7.77 -18.35 17.79
C LEU A 69 -7.17 -18.89 16.49
N PHE A 70 -7.42 -20.15 16.15
CA PHE A 70 -6.95 -20.75 14.89
C PHE A 70 -7.51 -20.02 13.66
N ARG A 71 -8.80 -19.65 13.68
CA ARG A 71 -9.41 -18.82 12.61
C ARG A 71 -8.83 -17.41 12.53
N ALA A 72 -8.45 -16.83 13.67
CA ALA A 72 -7.82 -15.52 13.70
C ALA A 72 -6.39 -15.58 13.14
N GLU A 73 -5.60 -16.58 13.52
CA GLU A 73 -4.24 -16.81 12.98
C GLU A 73 -4.27 -17.05 11.47
N THR A 74 -5.11 -17.97 10.98
CA THR A 74 -5.25 -18.22 9.54
C THR A 74 -5.71 -16.99 8.77
N ARG A 75 -6.61 -16.17 9.34
CA ARG A 75 -7.03 -14.91 8.72
C ARG A 75 -5.92 -13.86 8.70
N ILE A 76 -5.07 -13.81 9.73
CA ILE A 76 -3.91 -12.92 9.76
C ILE A 76 -2.88 -13.35 8.71
N GLU A 77 -2.60 -14.65 8.61
CA GLU A 77 -1.71 -15.21 7.59
C GLU A 77 -2.22 -14.91 6.18
N GLU A 78 -3.50 -15.18 5.90
CA GLU A 78 -4.12 -14.88 4.60
C GLU A 78 -4.08 -13.38 4.27
N LEU A 79 -4.36 -12.50 5.24
CA LEU A 79 -4.26 -11.06 5.04
C LEU A 79 -2.81 -10.61 4.80
N THR A 80 -1.86 -11.24 5.49
CA THR A 80 -0.43 -10.94 5.32
C THR A 80 0.03 -11.36 3.93
N ASP A 81 -0.30 -12.57 3.50
CA ASP A 81 0.05 -13.08 2.17
C ASP A 81 -0.58 -12.26 1.05
N ARG A 82 -1.87 -11.90 1.19
CA ARG A 82 -2.53 -10.99 0.24
C ARG A 82 -1.85 -9.64 0.20
N SER A 83 -1.55 -9.04 1.35
CA SER A 83 -0.87 -7.75 1.40
C SER A 83 0.53 -7.82 0.80
N ALA A 84 1.27 -8.91 1.04
CA ALA A 84 2.60 -9.13 0.46
C ALA A 84 2.51 -9.28 -1.07
N SER A 85 1.52 -10.03 -1.56
CA SER A 85 1.26 -10.17 -3.01
C SER A 85 0.89 -8.84 -3.66
N GLU A 86 0.01 -8.05 -3.05
CA GLU A 86 -0.38 -6.73 -3.54
C GLU A 86 0.80 -5.76 -3.55
N ILE A 87 1.62 -5.76 -2.49
CA ILE A 87 2.84 -4.95 -2.42
C ILE A 87 3.84 -5.36 -3.51
N ASN A 88 4.02 -6.67 -3.74
CA ASN A 88 4.94 -7.14 -4.78
C ASN A 88 4.44 -6.77 -6.19
N SER A 89 3.15 -6.94 -6.46
CA SER A 89 2.54 -6.51 -7.72
C SER A 89 2.64 -4.99 -7.92
N ALA A 90 2.41 -4.20 -6.88
CA ALA A 90 2.57 -2.74 -6.93
C ALA A 90 4.03 -2.34 -7.19
N LYS A 91 5.00 -3.03 -6.58
CA LYS A 91 6.43 -2.80 -6.85
C LYS A 91 6.82 -3.15 -8.28
N GLU A 92 6.31 -4.26 -8.81
CA GLU A 92 6.55 -4.65 -10.20
C GLU A 92 5.98 -3.60 -11.18
N GLU A 93 4.77 -3.10 -10.91
CA GLU A 93 4.17 -2.06 -11.76
C GLU A 93 4.93 -0.73 -11.65
N ILE A 94 5.38 -0.34 -10.45
CA ILE A 94 6.26 0.84 -10.27
C ILE A 94 7.55 0.69 -11.08
N ASN A 95 8.21 -0.45 -11.01
CA ASN A 95 9.44 -0.71 -11.75
C ASN A 95 9.20 -0.67 -13.27
N ARG A 96 8.07 -1.23 -13.72
CA ARG A 96 7.66 -1.18 -15.13
C ARG A 96 7.41 0.26 -15.58
N LEU A 97 6.72 1.06 -14.76
CA LEU A 97 6.38 2.44 -15.08
C LEU A 97 7.64 3.31 -15.14
N SER A 98 8.55 3.16 -14.17
CA SER A 98 9.87 3.81 -14.18
C SER A 98 10.65 3.47 -15.46
N SER A 99 10.67 2.20 -15.87
CA SER A 99 11.36 1.81 -17.11
C SER A 99 10.73 2.41 -18.38
N ILE A 100 9.42 2.65 -18.38
CA ILE A 100 8.73 3.33 -19.49
C ILE A 100 9.07 4.82 -19.48
N GLU A 101 9.11 5.44 -18.31
CA GLU A 101 9.48 6.85 -18.14
C GLU A 101 10.91 7.13 -18.59
N ASP A 102 11.86 6.24 -18.23
CA ASP A 102 13.24 6.32 -18.71
C ASP A 102 13.31 6.24 -20.23
N LYS A 103 12.63 5.26 -20.85
CA LYS A 103 12.56 5.12 -22.31
C LYS A 103 11.92 6.32 -22.98
N PHE A 104 10.92 6.92 -22.35
CA PHE A 104 10.29 8.13 -22.86
C PHE A 104 11.26 9.30 -22.83
N GLY A 105 12.03 9.45 -21.75
CA GLY A 105 13.12 10.43 -21.65
C GLY A 105 14.17 10.25 -22.74
N ASP A 106 14.65 9.01 -22.94
CA ASP A 106 15.62 8.68 -23.99
C ASP A 106 15.07 9.01 -25.40
N THR A 107 13.83 8.62 -25.67
CA THR A 107 13.18 8.87 -26.97
C THR A 107 12.95 10.37 -27.21
N GLN A 108 12.63 11.13 -26.16
CA GLN A 108 12.47 12.57 -26.26
C GLN A 108 13.81 13.26 -26.57
N ALA A 109 14.90 12.82 -25.93
CA ALA A 109 16.24 13.33 -26.22
C ALA A 109 16.67 13.03 -27.67
N GLU A 110 16.41 11.80 -28.16
CA GLU A 110 16.68 11.42 -29.56
C GLU A 110 15.83 12.26 -30.54
N LEU A 111 14.57 12.55 -30.19
CA LEU A 111 13.72 13.41 -31.01
C LEU A 111 14.25 14.84 -31.06
N ASP A 112 14.67 15.40 -29.92
CA ASP A 112 15.22 16.75 -29.85
C ASP A 112 16.52 16.87 -30.67
N GLU A 113 17.38 15.85 -30.62
CA GLU A 113 18.60 15.75 -31.45
C GLU A 113 18.26 15.68 -32.96
N LEU A 114 17.29 14.86 -33.34
CA LEU A 114 16.85 14.76 -34.74
C LEU A 114 16.21 16.06 -35.25
N VAL A 115 15.46 16.77 -34.41
CA VAL A 115 14.89 18.07 -34.73
C VAL A 115 16.00 19.10 -34.93
N LEU A 116 17.00 19.12 -34.04
CA LEU A 116 18.17 19.98 -34.15
C LEU A 116 18.93 19.72 -35.46
N HIS A 117 19.25 18.46 -35.75
CA HIS A 117 19.94 18.05 -36.97
C HIS A 117 19.14 18.44 -38.23
N ASN A 118 17.82 18.21 -38.23
CA ASN A 118 16.96 18.60 -39.36
C ASN A 118 16.97 20.11 -39.60
N LEU A 119 16.98 20.90 -38.52
CA LEU A 119 17.01 22.36 -38.59
C LEU A 119 18.33 22.86 -39.16
N ILE A 120 19.46 22.30 -38.70
CA ILE A 120 20.80 22.58 -39.24
C ILE A 120 20.83 22.29 -40.74
N LEU A 121 20.35 21.11 -41.17
CA LEU A 121 20.32 20.75 -42.59
C LEU A 121 19.47 21.71 -43.45
N LYS A 122 18.32 22.15 -42.93
CA LYS A 122 17.49 23.14 -43.63
C LYS A 122 18.21 24.48 -43.80
N ILE A 123 18.83 24.97 -42.73
CA ILE A 123 19.62 26.21 -42.79
C ILE A 123 20.76 26.04 -43.81
N ARG A 124 21.50 24.93 -43.77
CA ARG A 124 22.58 24.67 -44.75
C ARG A 124 22.06 24.67 -46.19
N LEU A 125 20.90 24.07 -46.44
CA LEU A 125 20.26 24.08 -47.76
C LEU A 125 19.91 25.51 -48.20
N ASP A 126 19.33 26.31 -47.32
CA ASP A 126 18.96 27.70 -47.60
C ASP A 126 20.23 28.53 -47.93
N LEU A 127 21.30 28.39 -47.14
CA LEU A 127 22.59 29.08 -47.37
C LEU A 127 23.27 28.63 -48.68
N MET A 128 23.28 27.33 -48.98
CA MET A 128 23.87 26.82 -50.23
C MET A 128 23.08 27.28 -51.46
N SER A 129 21.76 27.32 -51.36
CA SER A 129 20.88 27.82 -52.43
C SER A 129 21.12 29.31 -52.67
N ALA A 130 21.21 30.09 -51.59
CA ALA A 130 21.56 31.51 -51.67
C ALA A 130 22.94 31.74 -52.29
N LYS A 131 23.95 30.96 -51.87
CA LYS A 131 25.29 31.03 -52.45
C LYS A 131 25.29 30.71 -53.94
N LEU A 132 24.55 29.68 -54.37
CA LEU A 132 24.44 29.31 -55.78
C LEU A 132 23.80 30.44 -56.62
N ALA A 133 22.76 31.08 -56.08
CA ALA A 133 22.10 32.21 -56.72
C ALA A 133 23.04 33.43 -56.83
N LEU A 134 23.80 33.76 -55.79
CA LEU A 134 24.81 34.83 -55.83
C LEU A 134 25.93 34.57 -56.83
N VAL A 135 26.41 33.33 -56.93
CA VAL A 135 27.39 32.93 -57.96
C VAL A 135 26.81 33.06 -59.37
N SER A 136 25.48 32.98 -59.50
CA SER A 136 24.75 33.11 -60.77
C SER A 136 24.31 34.55 -61.07
N ASP A 137 24.76 35.54 -60.27
CA ASP A 137 24.41 36.96 -60.39
C ASP A 137 22.89 37.23 -60.20
N ASP A 138 22.22 36.42 -59.37
CA ASP A 138 20.81 36.58 -58.99
C ASP A 138 20.64 36.83 -57.49
N PRO A 139 20.78 38.09 -57.02
CA PRO A 139 20.63 38.43 -55.60
C PRO A 139 19.16 38.33 -55.13
N GLN A 140 18.19 38.39 -56.04
CA GLN A 140 16.77 38.26 -55.70
C GLN A 140 16.44 36.82 -55.32
N GLU A 141 16.90 35.85 -56.11
CA GLU A 141 16.79 34.43 -55.78
C GLU A 141 17.54 34.10 -54.49
N ALA A 142 18.70 34.71 -54.27
CA ALA A 142 19.46 34.54 -53.04
C ALA A 142 18.69 35.07 -51.79
N SER A 143 18.11 36.26 -51.88
CA SER A 143 17.29 36.82 -50.79
C SER A 143 16.06 35.96 -50.51
N GLN A 144 15.42 35.43 -51.57
CA GLN A 144 14.30 34.51 -51.44
C GLN A 144 14.70 33.20 -50.74
N ALA A 145 15.85 32.64 -51.09
CA ALA A 145 16.38 31.44 -50.44
C ALA A 145 16.66 31.66 -48.95
N LEU A 146 17.04 32.88 -48.55
CA LEU A 146 17.33 33.23 -47.16
C LEU A 146 16.11 33.69 -46.34
N HIS A 147 14.93 33.81 -46.95
CA HIS A 147 13.78 34.48 -46.34
C HIS A 147 13.35 33.86 -45.00
N GLU A 148 13.37 32.53 -44.90
CA GLU A 148 12.99 31.80 -43.68
C GLU A 148 14.18 31.50 -42.77
N THR A 149 15.41 31.77 -43.21
CA THR A 149 16.64 31.36 -42.51
C THR A 149 16.75 32.03 -41.14
N ALA A 150 16.30 33.28 -41.00
CA ALA A 150 16.30 34.00 -39.73
C ALA A 150 15.43 33.31 -38.67
N ASP A 151 14.22 32.91 -39.05
CA ASP A 151 13.30 32.18 -38.16
C ASP A 151 13.87 30.82 -37.79
N ARG A 152 14.49 30.11 -38.75
CA ARG A 152 15.16 28.83 -38.48
C ARG A 152 16.34 28.98 -37.52
N ILE A 153 17.16 30.02 -37.65
CA ILE A 153 18.26 30.30 -36.72
C ILE A 153 17.71 30.66 -35.33
N ALA A 154 16.61 31.41 -35.24
CA ALA A 154 15.97 31.71 -33.98
C ALA A 154 15.41 30.44 -33.29
N ASP A 155 14.87 29.50 -34.06
CA ASP A 155 14.47 28.18 -33.55
C ASP A 155 15.68 27.34 -33.13
N LEU A 156 16.79 27.42 -33.88
CA LEU A 156 18.05 26.75 -33.56
C LEU A 156 18.58 27.23 -32.22
N LYS A 157 18.46 28.53 -31.92
CA LYS A 157 18.87 29.12 -30.64
C LYS A 157 18.11 28.57 -29.44
N LYS A 158 16.84 28.20 -29.60
CA LYS A 158 16.00 27.63 -28.54
C LYS A 158 16.38 26.19 -28.21
N LEU A 159 16.89 25.46 -29.21
CA LEU A 159 17.27 24.06 -29.10
C LEU A 159 18.76 23.87 -28.79
N ALA A 160 19.59 24.83 -29.18
CA ALA A 160 21.03 24.80 -28.94
C ALA A 160 21.34 24.88 -27.44
N GLY A 161 22.32 24.09 -27.01
CA GLY A 161 22.85 24.13 -25.65
C GLY A 161 23.58 25.45 -25.36
N SER A 162 23.82 25.72 -24.07
CA SER A 162 24.49 26.95 -23.61
C SER A 162 25.86 27.18 -24.25
N GLN A 163 26.60 26.11 -24.54
CA GLN A 163 27.91 26.18 -25.19
C GLN A 163 27.83 26.64 -26.65
N GLN A 164 26.71 26.37 -27.32
CA GLN A 164 26.49 26.63 -28.75
C GLN A 164 25.83 27.99 -29.03
N GLN A 165 25.30 28.67 -27.99
CA GLN A 165 24.59 29.96 -28.17
C GLN A 165 25.43 31.01 -28.89
N LYS A 166 26.73 31.10 -28.59
CA LYS A 166 27.63 32.05 -29.25
C LYS A 166 27.76 31.78 -30.75
N ASN A 167 27.76 30.51 -31.15
CA ASN A 167 27.81 30.12 -32.55
C ASN A 167 26.51 30.52 -33.26
N VAL A 168 25.37 30.29 -32.61
CA VAL A 168 24.06 30.70 -33.15
C VAL A 168 23.93 32.24 -33.25
N GLU A 169 24.41 32.99 -32.28
CA GLU A 169 24.44 34.47 -32.34
C GLU A 169 25.33 35.00 -33.49
N ASN A 170 26.43 34.30 -33.78
CA ASN A 170 27.28 34.60 -34.92
C ASN A 170 26.55 34.33 -36.25
N LEU A 171 25.78 33.24 -36.33
CA LEU A 171 24.89 32.98 -37.48
C LEU A 171 23.86 34.09 -37.66
N GLU A 172 23.21 34.56 -36.59
CA GLU A 172 22.24 35.67 -36.64
C GLU A 172 22.90 36.95 -37.20
N THR A 173 24.06 37.32 -36.66
CA THR A 173 24.80 38.52 -37.06
C THR A 173 25.24 38.44 -38.52
N ARG A 174 25.75 37.28 -38.95
CA ARG A 174 26.22 37.07 -40.33
C ARG A 174 25.08 37.04 -41.32
N LEU A 175 23.93 36.47 -40.97
CA LEU A 175 22.76 36.51 -41.85
C LEU A 175 22.32 37.96 -42.09
N GLU A 176 22.35 38.81 -41.07
CA GLU A 176 22.03 40.23 -41.21
C GLU A 176 23.00 40.98 -42.14
N LEU A 177 24.31 40.68 -42.03
CA LEU A 177 25.32 41.22 -42.94
C LEU A 177 25.07 40.75 -44.38
N VAL A 178 24.89 39.44 -44.59
CA VAL A 178 24.59 38.87 -45.91
C VAL A 178 23.37 39.54 -46.53
N LEU A 179 22.26 39.66 -45.79
CA LEU A 179 21.02 40.27 -46.31
C LEU A 179 21.18 41.76 -46.65
N THR A 180 22.10 42.47 -45.98
CA THR A 180 22.40 43.88 -46.26
C THR A 180 23.34 44.05 -47.45
N GLU A 181 24.30 43.14 -47.60
CA GLU A 181 25.37 43.20 -48.61
C GLU A 181 25.01 42.47 -49.92
N ILE A 182 23.89 41.74 -49.95
CA ILE A 182 23.52 40.81 -51.04
C ILE A 182 23.49 41.47 -52.43
N ASP A 183 23.06 42.73 -52.49
CA ASP A 183 22.89 43.51 -53.73
C ASP A 183 24.12 44.36 -54.08
N GLU A 184 24.97 44.72 -53.11
CA GLU A 184 26.06 45.70 -53.27
C GLU A 184 27.46 45.06 -53.23
N GLU A 185 27.64 44.04 -52.39
CA GLU A 185 28.92 43.38 -52.12
C GLU A 185 28.79 41.84 -52.18
N THR A 186 28.41 41.31 -53.36
CA THR A 186 28.20 39.87 -53.58
C THR A 186 29.35 38.97 -53.10
N PHE A 187 30.60 39.43 -53.25
CA PHE A 187 31.76 38.66 -52.77
C PHE A 187 31.81 38.56 -51.24
N ALA A 188 31.50 39.65 -50.53
CA ALA A 188 31.44 39.67 -49.07
C ALA A 188 30.30 38.77 -48.56
N ALA A 189 29.11 38.90 -49.17
CA ALA A 189 27.95 38.05 -48.88
C ALA A 189 28.27 36.56 -49.07
N ILE A 190 28.93 36.16 -50.17
CA ILE A 190 29.35 34.77 -50.38
C ILE A 190 30.34 34.32 -49.30
N SER A 191 31.30 35.16 -48.93
CA SER A 191 32.27 34.83 -47.88
C SER A 191 31.60 34.63 -46.52
N ASP A 192 30.59 35.44 -46.19
CA ASP A 192 29.86 35.30 -44.93
C ASP A 192 28.97 34.05 -44.92
N LEU A 193 28.34 33.70 -46.04
CA LEU A 193 27.63 32.42 -46.20
C LEU A 193 28.54 31.21 -45.98
N ASP A 194 29.78 31.26 -46.44
CA ASP A 194 30.76 30.19 -46.22
C ASP A 194 31.12 30.04 -44.74
N VAL A 195 31.36 31.14 -44.04
CA VAL A 195 31.62 31.08 -42.59
C VAL A 195 30.39 30.55 -41.83
N MET A 196 29.18 30.90 -42.26
CA MET A 196 27.97 30.36 -41.65
C MET A 196 27.85 28.84 -41.85
N LEU A 197 28.23 28.33 -43.03
CA LEU A 197 28.25 26.89 -43.30
C LEU A 197 29.26 26.17 -42.39
N ASP A 198 30.45 26.75 -42.18
CA ASP A 198 31.46 26.20 -41.27
C ASP A 198 30.96 26.18 -39.81
N ILE A 199 30.31 27.27 -39.35
CA ILE A 199 29.73 27.33 -38.01
C ILE A 199 28.64 26.27 -37.82
N LEU A 200 27.81 26.01 -38.84
CA LEU A 200 26.78 24.97 -38.78
C LEU A 200 27.38 23.56 -38.72
N GLU A 201 28.54 23.33 -39.32
CA GLU A 201 29.27 22.07 -39.20
C GLU A 201 29.82 21.88 -37.78
N GLU A 202 30.36 22.94 -37.16
CA GLU A 202 30.79 22.91 -35.76
C GLU A 202 29.63 22.70 -34.77
N LEU A 203 28.40 23.10 -35.12
CA LEU A 203 27.21 22.89 -34.29
C LEU A 203 26.70 21.46 -34.31
N GLU A 204 27.08 20.68 -35.33
CA GLU A 204 26.67 19.29 -35.51
C GLU A 204 27.59 18.29 -34.78
N THR A 205 28.79 18.74 -34.38
CA THR A 205 29.83 17.94 -33.70
C THR A 205 29.85 18.12 -32.19
#